data_AF-A0A3R7HV72-F1
#
_entry.id   AF-A0A3R7HV72-F1
#
_cell.length_a   1.000
_cell.length_b   1.000
_cell.length_c   1.000
_cell.angle_alpha   90.00
_cell.angle_beta   90.00
_cell.angle_gamma   90.00
#
_symmetry.space_group_name_H-M   'P 1'
#
loop_
_entity.id
_entity.type
_entity.pdbx_description
1 polymer ?
#
loop_
_entity_poly.entity_id
_entity_poly.type
_entity_poly.pdbx_seq_one_letter_code
_entity_poly.pdbx_strand_id
1 'polypeptide(L)' 'MSSATESTETDRAHDISADDPDIVRELGHDEYDPIGTLILIGIYFTILVLLWLFMYFVEFLGNGPTVVGALTTVVGLA' A
#
# COMPACT_ATOMS: atom_id res chain seq x y z
N MET A 1 -48.79 -9.46 -34.83
CA MET A 1 -47.47 -10.00 -35.17
C MET A 1 -46.48 -9.54 -34.10
N SER A 2 -45.69 -10.49 -33.59
CA SER A 2 -44.46 -10.33 -32.80
C SER A 2 -44.44 -9.36 -31.60
N SER A 3 -44.82 -9.90 -30.44
CA SER A 3 -44.54 -9.37 -29.10
C SER A 3 -43.40 -10.16 -28.41
N ALA A 4 -42.47 -10.78 -29.15
CA ALA A 4 -41.56 -11.80 -28.57
C ALA A 4 -40.13 -11.80 -29.11
N THR A 5 -39.53 -10.63 -29.41
CA THR A 5 -38.10 -10.61 -29.80
C THR A 5 -37.28 -9.50 -29.17
N GLU A 6 -37.88 -8.44 -28.62
CA GLU A 6 -37.08 -7.37 -28.00
C GLU A 6 -36.63 -7.64 -26.55
N SER A 7 -37.03 -8.77 -25.95
CA SER A 7 -36.60 -9.15 -24.60
C SER A 7 -35.36 -10.07 -24.56
N THR A 8 -34.73 -10.37 -25.69
CA THR A 8 -33.56 -11.29 -25.76
C THR A 8 -32.24 -10.57 -26.03
N GLU A 9 -32.23 -9.27 -26.32
CA GLU A 9 -30.99 -8.54 -26.60
C GLU A 9 -30.30 -7.99 -25.34
N THR A 10 -31.07 -7.60 -24.33
CA THR A 10 -30.55 -7.15 -23.01
C THR A 10 -29.95 -8.29 -22.18
N ASP A 11 -30.16 -9.55 -22.57
CA ASP A 11 -29.60 -10.74 -21.89
C ASP A 11 -28.20 -11.15 -22.40
N ARG A 12 -27.65 -10.46 -23.42
CA ARG A 12 -26.25 -10.65 -23.87
C ARG A 12 -25.27 -9.63 -23.30
N ALA A 13 -25.77 -8.59 -22.62
CA ALA A 13 -24.91 -7.60 -21.94
C ALA A 13 -24.52 -8.04 -20.52
N HIS A 14 -24.67 -9.32 -20.20
CA HIS A 14 -24.14 -9.96 -19.00
C HIS A 14 -23.06 -11.00 -19.36
N ASP A 15 -22.30 -10.73 -20.43
CA ASP A 15 -21.14 -11.51 -20.82
C ASP A 15 -19.98 -11.24 -19.86
N ILE A 16 -20.00 -12.01 -18.78
CA ILE A 16 -18.86 -12.63 -18.08
C ILE A 16 -17.49 -12.11 -18.58
N SER A 17 -16.94 -11.13 -17.87
CA SER A 17 -15.48 -10.89 -17.81
C SER A 17 -15.17 -10.00 -16.60
N ALA A 18 -15.64 -10.42 -15.41
CA ALA A 18 -15.29 -9.76 -14.15
C ALA A 18 -14.39 -10.62 -13.25
N ASP A 19 -14.04 -11.84 -13.67
CA ASP A 19 -13.23 -12.75 -12.85
C ASP A 19 -12.60 -13.83 -13.74
N ASP A 20 -11.59 -13.49 -14.55
CA ASP A 20 -10.69 -14.49 -15.11
C ASP A 20 -9.41 -14.48 -14.25
N PRO A 21 -9.21 -15.47 -13.36
CA PRO A 21 -8.09 -15.49 -12.42
C PRO A 21 -6.73 -15.78 -13.08
N ASP A 22 -6.69 -16.04 -14.40
CA ASP A 22 -5.48 -16.43 -15.14
C ASP A 22 -4.95 -15.33 -16.10
N ILE A 23 -5.60 -14.16 -16.19
CA ILE A 23 -5.10 -13.05 -17.00
C ILE A 23 -4.01 -12.30 -16.24
N VAL A 24 -2.76 -12.74 -16.39
CA VAL A 24 -1.59 -11.93 -16.07
C VAL A 24 -1.50 -10.80 -17.09
N ARG A 25 -2.24 -9.72 -16.85
CA ARG A 25 -2.23 -8.54 -17.71
C ARG A 25 -0.88 -7.84 -17.55
N GLU A 26 -0.04 -7.89 -18.59
CA GLU A 26 1.19 -7.07 -18.63
C GLU A 26 0.79 -5.59 -18.53
N LEU A 27 1.15 -4.95 -17.42
CA LEU A 27 0.93 -3.53 -17.22
C LEU A 27 1.95 -2.77 -18.07
N GLY A 28 1.46 -2.04 -19.07
CA GLY A 28 2.29 -1.13 -19.87
C GLY A 28 2.88 -0.02 -18.98
N HIS A 29 4.09 0.45 -19.30
CA HIS A 29 4.76 1.51 -18.53
C HIS A 29 4.02 2.86 -18.60
N ASP A 30 3.15 3.03 -19.59
CA ASP A 30 2.22 4.12 -19.79
C ASP A 30 1.02 4.11 -18.83
N GLU A 31 0.65 2.94 -18.31
CA GLU A 31 -0.41 2.79 -17.30
C GLU A 31 0.12 2.99 -15.86
N TYR A 32 1.44 2.97 -15.67
CA TYR A 32 2.06 3.23 -14.38
C TYR A 32 1.97 4.71 -14.02
N ASP A 33 1.33 5.03 -12.89
CA ASP A 33 1.34 6.37 -12.31
C ASP A 33 2.48 6.51 -11.27
N PRO A 34 3.60 7.15 -11.63
CA PRO A 34 4.73 7.35 -10.73
C PRO A 34 4.38 8.30 -9.57
N ILE A 35 3.47 9.25 -9.79
CA ILE A 35 3.12 10.27 -8.80
C ILE A 35 2.22 9.65 -7.75
N GLY A 36 1.20 8.90 -8.17
CA GLY A 36 0.33 8.14 -7.26
C GLY A 36 1.12 7.15 -6.41
N THR A 37 2.05 6.41 -7.03
CA THR A 37 2.94 5.49 -6.31
C THR A 37 3.85 6.21 -5.31
N LEU A 38 4.43 7.34 -5.70
CA LEU A 38 5.26 8.15 -4.80
C LEU A 38 4.47 8.65 -3.59
N ILE A 39 3.24 9.10 -3.79
CA ILE A 39 2.35 9.54 -2.70
C ILE A 39 2.05 8.37 -1.75
N LEU A 40 1.73 7.19 -2.30
CA LEU A 40 1.45 6.00 -1.48
C LEU A 40 2.65 5.61 -0.62
N ILE A 41 3.85 5.56 -1.22
CA ILE A 41 5.10 5.29 -0.51
C ILE A 41 5.40 6.40 0.51
N GLY A 42 5.19 7.66 0.14
CA GLY A 42 5.43 8.81 1.01
C GLY A 42 4.55 8.81 2.26
N ILE A 43 3.25 8.52 2.09
CA ILE A 43 2.31 8.38 3.20
C ILE A 43 2.71 7.19 4.08
N TYR A 44 3.03 6.04 3.47
CA TYR A 44 3.49 4.86 4.20
C TYR A 44 4.74 5.15 5.03
N PHE A 45 5.76 5.78 4.43
CA PHE A 45 6.97 6.19 5.12
C PHE A 45 6.70 7.18 6.24
N THR A 46 5.82 8.15 6.02
CA THR A 46 5.40 9.13 7.05
C THR A 46 4.78 8.42 8.25
N ILE A 47 3.90 7.44 8.02
CA ILE A 47 3.30 6.63 9.09
C ILE A 47 4.40 5.87 9.85
N LEU A 48 5.34 5.25 9.15
CA LEU A 48 6.46 4.54 9.80
C LEU A 48 7.31 5.46 10.68
N VAL A 49 7.67 6.65 10.20
CA VAL A 49 8.46 7.63 10.97
C VAL A 49 7.66 8.13 12.18
N LEU A 50 6.36 8.39 12.03
CA LEU A 50 5.50 8.80 13.12
C LEU A 50 5.37 7.70 14.19
N LEU A 51 5.15 6.46 13.79
CA LEU A 51 5.10 5.31 14.71
C LEU A 51 6.46 5.10 15.38
N TRP A 52 7.55 5.21 14.64
CA TRP A 52 8.91 5.09 15.16
C TRP A 52 9.18 6.16 16.23
N LEU A 53 8.86 7.42 15.93
CA LEU A 53 9.00 8.54 16.85
C LEU A 53 8.06 8.39 18.06
N PHE A 54 6.84 7.91 17.84
CA PHE A 54 5.89 7.63 18.91
C PHE A 54 6.39 6.54 19.85
N MET A 55 6.91 5.43 19.31
CA MET A 55 7.54 4.36 20.11
C MET A 55 8.76 4.87 20.87
N TYR A 56 9.56 5.76 20.26
CA TYR A 56 10.63 6.47 20.95
C TYR A 56 10.07 7.22 22.17
N PHE A 57 9.07 8.07 22.01
CA PHE A 57 8.47 8.78 23.15
C PHE A 57 7.88 7.84 24.21
N VAL A 58 7.19 6.77 23.83
CA VAL A 58 6.62 5.78 24.76
C VAL A 58 7.71 5.13 25.62
N GLU A 59 8.84 4.77 25.02
CA GLU A 59 10.00 4.20 25.72
C GLU A 59 10.68 5.23 26.64
N PHE A 60 10.86 6.48 26.17
CA PHE A 60 11.71 7.47 26.84
C PHE A 60 10.97 8.39 27.82
N LEU A 61 9.64 8.40 27.87
CA LEU A 61 8.87 9.14 28.89
C LEU A 61 8.68 8.36 30.21
N GLY A 62 9.08 7.08 30.30
CA GLY A 62 8.59 6.15 31.32
C GLY A 62 9.56 5.15 31.99
N ASN A 63 10.88 5.41 32.01
CA ASN A 63 11.92 4.67 32.79
C ASN A 63 12.64 3.47 32.09
N GLY A 64 13.87 3.69 31.60
CA GLY A 64 14.83 2.63 31.23
C GLY A 64 16.05 3.13 30.40
N PRO A 65 17.29 2.63 30.62
CA PRO A 65 18.51 3.13 29.98
C PRO A 65 18.53 2.87 28.46
N THR A 66 18.89 3.91 27.70
CA THR A 66 18.87 3.93 26.23
C THR A 66 19.99 3.06 25.63
N VAL A 67 19.66 2.11 24.73
CA VAL A 67 20.63 1.24 24.02
C VAL A 67 21.61 2.03 23.13
N VAL A 68 21.29 3.28 22.80
CA VAL A 68 22.18 4.17 22.03
C VAL A 68 23.21 4.89 22.93
N GLY A 69 22.96 5.03 24.23
CA GLY A 69 23.91 5.64 25.17
C GLY A 69 25.12 4.75 25.50
N ALA A 70 24.91 3.43 25.65
CA ALA A 70 26.01 2.52 25.99
C ALA A 70 26.95 2.26 24.79
N LEU A 71 26.39 2.07 23.58
CA LEU A 71 27.19 1.70 22.41
C LEU A 71 27.98 2.88 21.82
N THR A 72 27.42 4.09 21.78
CA THR A 72 28.14 5.28 21.32
C THR A 72 29.24 5.73 22.29
N THR A 73 29.07 5.48 23.59
CA THR A 73 30.10 5.78 24.60
C THR A 73 31.29 4.79 24.54
N VAL A 74 31.08 3.54 24.12
CA VAL A 74 32.15 2.54 23.98
C VAL A 74 32.97 2.74 22.68
N VAL A 75 32.35 3.23 21.60
CA VAL A 75 33.05 3.48 20.32
C VAL A 75 33.94 4.74 20.35
N GLY A 76 33.80 5.62 21.34
CA GLY A 76 34.64 6.82 21.52
C GLY A 76 35.87 6.65 22.43
N LEU A 77 36.15 5.44 22.93
CA LEU A 77 37.22 5.15 23.90
C LEU A 77 38.27 4.13 23.41
N ALA A 78 38.32 3.83 22.10
CA ALA A 78 39.32 2.96 21.49
C ALA A 78 40.19 3.72 20.48
#